data_AF-A0A479ZW73-F1
#
_entry.id   AF-A0A479ZW73-F1
#
_cell.length_a   1.000
_cell.length_b   1.000
_cell.length_c   1.000
_cell.angle_alpha   90.00
_cell.angle_beta   90.00
_cell.angle_gamma   90.00
#
_symmetry.space_group_name_H-M   'P 1'
#
loop_
_entity.id
_entity.type
_entity.pdbx_description
1 polymer ?
#
loop_
_entity_poly.entity_id
_entity_poly.type
_entity_poly.pdbx_seq_one_letter_code
_entity_poly.pdbx_strand_id
1 'polypeptide(L)'
;MAIVVSLSPELEARLREKAAQQGQDISFVAAELLENILDWELQDSEAAIQGIQQGLEDFEAGRFRSFDDFADEQRLKYNLQPLMSQG
;
A
#
# COMPACT_ATOMS: atom_id res chain seq x y z
N MET A 1 -23.58 7.91 -14.04
CA MET A 1 -23.80 9.16 -13.26
C MET A 1 -22.76 10.17 -13.74
N ALA A 2 -23.07 11.47 -13.77
CA ALA A 2 -22.10 12.51 -14.14
C ALA A 2 -21.69 13.30 -12.90
N ILE A 3 -20.38 13.49 -12.72
CA ILE A 3 -19.81 14.26 -11.62
C ILE A 3 -18.97 15.37 -12.27
N VAL A 4 -19.09 16.60 -11.75
CA VAL A 4 -18.27 17.74 -12.19
C VAL A 4 -17.26 18.02 -11.08
N VAL A 5 -15.97 18.00 -11.44
CA VAL A 5 -14.87 18.27 -10.52
C VAL A 5 -14.02 19.40 -11.10
N SER A 6 -13.74 20.41 -10.29
CA SER A 6 -12.82 21.48 -10.66
C SER A 6 -11.39 21.02 -10.43
N LEU A 7 -10.59 20.94 -11.50
CA LEU A 7 -9.18 20.58 -11.45
C LEU A 7 -8.32 21.84 -11.49
N SER A 8 -7.10 21.78 -10.93
CA SER A 8 -6.11 22.81 -11.22
C SER A 8 -5.68 22.72 -12.70
N PRO A 9 -5.25 23.82 -13.33
CA PRO A 9 -4.81 23.81 -14.72
C PRO A 9 -3.70 22.78 -15.00
N GLU A 10 -2.78 22.59 -14.04
CA GLU A 10 -1.68 21.64 -14.15
C GLU A 10 -2.18 20.19 -14.13
N LEU A 11 -3.16 19.89 -13.27
CA LEU A 11 -3.74 18.56 -13.16
C LEU A 11 -4.57 18.21 -14.40
N GLU A 12 -5.35 19.17 -14.90
CA GLU A 12 -6.09 19.02 -16.15
C GLU A 12 -5.16 18.74 -17.33
N ALA A 13 -4.05 19.49 -17.45
CA ALA A 13 -3.07 19.30 -18.51
C ALA A 13 -2.45 17.89 -18.48
N ARG A 14 -2.07 17.40 -17.29
CA ARG A 14 -1.54 16.03 -17.12
C ARG A 14 -2.56 14.97 -17.49
N LEU A 15 -3.82 15.15 -17.11
CA LEU A 15 -4.90 14.22 -17.43
C LEU A 15 -5.15 14.17 -18.94
N ARG A 16 -5.16 15.34 -19.60
CA ARG A 16 -5.26 15.45 -21.07
C ARG A 16 -4.10 14.77 -21.78
N GLU A 17 -2.88 14.99 -21.31
CA GLU A 17 -1.68 14.36 -21.87
C GLU A 17 -1.76 12.84 -21.74
N LYS A 18 -2.13 12.32 -20.56
CA LYS A 18 -2.30 10.88 -20.34
C LYS A 18 -3.35 10.28 -21.26
N ALA A 19 -4.50 10.93 -21.41
CA ALA A 19 -5.56 10.50 -22.32
C ALA A 19 -5.10 10.47 -23.78
N ALA A 20 -4.35 11.49 -24.21
CA ALA A 20 -3.77 11.54 -25.55
C ALA A 20 -2.75 10.42 -25.80
N GLN A 21 -1.87 10.12 -24.82
CA GLN A 21 -0.90 9.03 -24.90
C GLN A 21 -1.57 7.66 -25.00
N GLN A 22 -2.71 7.48 -24.33
CA GLN A 22 -3.47 6.22 -24.33
C GLN A 22 -4.46 6.12 -25.51
N GLY A 23 -4.66 7.20 -26.26
CA GLY A 23 -5.66 7.26 -27.34
C GLY A 23 -7.10 7.10 -26.83
N GLN A 24 -7.34 7.46 -25.56
CA GLN A 24 -8.62 7.28 -24.87
C GLN A 24 -9.30 8.62 -24.56
N ASP A 25 -10.60 8.57 -24.29
CA ASP A 25 -11.34 9.73 -23.82
C ASP A 25 -10.90 10.15 -22.42
N ILE A 26 -10.79 11.47 -22.20
CA ILE A 26 -10.35 12.03 -20.91
C ILE A 26 -11.25 11.58 -19.75
N SER A 27 -12.54 11.41 -19.99
CA SER A 27 -13.52 10.99 -18.98
C SER A 27 -13.31 9.53 -18.58
N PHE A 28 -12.92 8.68 -19.54
CA PHE A 28 -12.59 7.29 -19.27
C PHE A 28 -11.33 7.18 -18.42
N VAL A 29 -10.27 7.89 -18.81
CA VAL A 29 -9.00 7.92 -18.05
C VAL A 29 -9.21 8.48 -16.65
N ALA A 30 -10.06 9.50 -16.48
CA ALA A 30 -10.42 10.04 -15.18
C ALA A 30 -11.15 9.01 -14.30
N ALA A 31 -12.11 8.28 -14.88
CA ALA A 31 -12.85 7.24 -14.16
C ALA A 31 -11.94 6.09 -13.73
N GLU A 32 -11.08 5.61 -14.63
CA GLU A 32 -10.12 4.54 -14.34
C GLU A 32 -9.12 4.95 -13.24
N LEU A 33 -8.66 6.21 -13.26
CA LEU A 33 -7.80 6.73 -12.19
C LEU A 33 -8.51 6.79 -10.83
N LEU A 34 -9.78 7.18 -10.80
CA LEU A 34 -10.57 7.20 -9.58
C LEU A 34 -10.81 5.79 -9.04
N GLU A 35 -11.15 4.84 -9.91
CA GLU A 35 -11.32 3.42 -9.56
C GLU A 35 -10.04 2.86 -8.93
N ASN A 36 -8.89 3.05 -9.59
CA ASN A 36 -7.60 2.59 -9.07
C ASN A 36 -7.24 3.17 -7.69
N ILE A 37 -7.56 4.44 -7.43
CA ILE A 37 -7.28 5.08 -6.13
C ILE A 37 -8.18 4.47 -5.04
N LEU A 38 -9.47 4.31 -5.33
CA LEU A 38 -10.43 3.74 -4.38
C LEU A 38 -10.10 2.29 -4.06
N ASP A 39 -9.66 1.51 -5.05
CA ASP A 39 -9.22 0.14 -4.86
C ASP A 39 -7.95 0.07 -3.99
N TRP A 40 -6.98 0.95 -4.22
CA TRP A 40 -5.77 1.04 -3.39
C TRP A 40 -6.09 1.41 -1.94
N GLU A 41 -6.97 2.39 -1.72
CA GLU A 41 -7.40 2.78 -0.37
C GLU A 41 -8.09 1.62 0.36
N LEU A 42 -8.90 0.84 -0.35
CA LEU A 42 -9.57 -0.33 0.20
C LEU A 42 -8.57 -1.44 0.53
N GLN A 43 -7.70 -1.80 -0.41
CA GLN A 43 -6.73 -2.90 -0.24
C GLN A 43 -5.72 -2.62 0.88
N ASP A 44 -5.19 -1.40 0.99
CA ASP A 44 -4.24 -1.04 2.05
C ASP A 44 -4.92 -1.10 3.43
N SER A 45 -6.13 -0.59 3.52
CA SER A 45 -6.93 -0.62 4.75
C SER A 45 -7.29 -2.04 5.17
N GLU A 46 -7.74 -2.88 4.22
CA GLU A 46 -8.10 -4.28 4.48
C GLU A 46 -6.88 -5.11 4.92
N ALA A 47 -5.73 -4.95 4.25
CA ALA A 47 -4.51 -5.66 4.61
C ALA A 47 -4.01 -5.27 6.01
N ALA A 48 -4.08 -3.98 6.37
CA ALA A 48 -3.74 -3.51 7.71
C ALA A 48 -4.68 -4.08 8.78
N ILE A 49 -6.00 -4.08 8.54
CA ILE A 49 -7.01 -4.64 9.45
C ILE A 49 -6.80 -6.14 9.64
N GLN A 50 -6.59 -6.89 8.55
CA GLN A 50 -6.34 -8.32 8.59
C GLN A 50 -5.06 -8.65 9.36
N GLY A 51 -3.98 -7.89 9.15
CA GLY A 51 -2.73 -8.06 9.88
C GLY A 51 -2.89 -7.87 11.40
N ILE A 52 -3.67 -6.87 11.81
CA ILE A 52 -3.98 -6.61 13.22
C ILE A 52 -4.82 -7.74 13.81
N GLN A 53 -5.88 -8.17 13.12
CA GLN A 53 -6.75 -9.25 13.58
C GLN A 53 -5.96 -10.56 13.74
N GLN A 54 -5.16 -10.93 12.74
CA GLN A 54 -4.33 -12.13 12.79
C GLN A 54 -3.32 -12.07 13.94
N GLY A 55 -2.69 -10.91 14.15
CA GLY A 55 -1.75 -10.72 15.26
C GLY A 55 -2.41 -10.86 16.63
N LEU A 56 -3.65 -10.38 16.78
CA LEU A 56 -4.42 -10.54 18.01
C LEU A 56 -4.79 -12.01 18.26
N GLU A 57 -5.28 -12.71 17.23
CA GLU A 57 -5.60 -14.14 17.31
C GLU A 57 -4.37 -14.99 17.62
N ASP A 58 -3.22 -14.67 17.02
CA ASP A 58 -1.95 -15.35 17.29
C ASP A 58 -1.49 -15.10 18.73
N PHE A 59 -1.63 -13.88 19.23
CA PHE A 59 -1.33 -13.57 20.62
C PHE A 59 -2.22 -14.33 21.59
N GLU A 60 -3.54 -14.34 21.38
CA GLU A 60 -4.51 -15.07 22.21
C GLU A 60 -4.26 -16.58 22.19
N ALA A 61 -3.86 -17.14 21.05
CA ALA A 61 -3.54 -18.55 20.91
C ALA A 61 -2.11 -18.90 21.38
N GLY A 62 -1.34 -17.94 21.89
CA GLY A 62 0.04 -18.14 22.33
C GLY A 62 1.04 -18.39 21.19
N ARG A 63 0.66 -18.10 19.94
CA ARG A 63 1.50 -18.17 18.74
C ARG A 63 2.30 -16.88 18.55
N PHE A 64 3.06 -16.49 19.57
CA PHE A 64 4.01 -15.39 19.49
C PHE A 64 5.42 -15.89 19.85
N ARG A 65 6.43 -15.11 19.47
CA ARG A 65 7.83 -15.41 19.80
C ARG A 65 8.52 -14.15 20.33
N SER A 66 9.65 -14.33 21.00
CA SER A 66 10.50 -13.21 21.39
C SER A 66 11.00 -12.47 20.15
N PHE A 67 11.18 -11.17 20.30
CA PHE A 67 11.85 -10.37 19.28
C PHE A 67 13.30 -10.84 19.06
N ASP A 68 13.98 -11.29 20.11
CA ASP A 68 15.37 -11.75 20.02
C ASP A 68 15.48 -13.01 19.15
N ASP A 69 14.59 -13.99 19.39
CA ASP A 69 14.54 -15.23 18.58
C ASP A 69 14.26 -14.91 17.10
N PHE A 70 13.32 -14.00 16.85
CA PHE A 70 13.03 -13.53 15.49
C PHE A 70 14.24 -12.85 14.83
N ALA A 71 14.91 -11.95 15.55
CA ALA A 71 16.04 -11.19 15.03
C ALA A 71 17.19 -12.12 14.65
N ASP A 72 17.47 -13.13 15.46
CA ASP A 72 18.51 -14.12 15.19
C ASP A 72 18.15 -15.03 14.01
N GLU A 73 16.90 -15.46 13.88
CA GLU A 73 16.42 -16.16 12.68
C GLU A 73 16.60 -15.33 11.40
N GLN A 74 16.19 -14.05 11.41
CA GLN A 74 16.31 -13.19 10.22
C GLN A 74 17.78 -12.92 9.87
N ARG A 75 18.65 -12.74 10.87
CA ARG A 75 20.09 -12.57 10.66
C ARG A 75 20.70 -13.78 9.98
N LEU A 76 20.37 -14.99 10.45
CA LEU A 76 20.82 -16.24 9.83
C LEU A 76 20.26 -16.39 8.41
N LYS A 77 18.97 -16.11 8.20
CA LYS A 77 18.29 -16.25 6.92
C LYS A 77 18.86 -15.33 5.83
N TYR A 78 19.21 -14.10 6.20
CA TYR A 78 19.67 -13.07 5.25
C TYR A 78 21.17 -12.75 5.36
N ASN A 79 21.92 -13.53 6.14
CA ASN A 79 23.35 -13.34 6.38
C ASN A 79 23.70 -11.90 6.83
N LEU A 80 22.85 -11.32 7.68
CA LEU A 80 23.04 -9.96 8.20
C LEU A 80 24.06 -10.01 9.34
N GLN A 81 25.09 -9.17 9.26
CA GLN A 81 26.09 -9.06 10.32
C GLN A 81 25.43 -8.57 11.62
N PRO A 82 25.88 -9.05 12.80
CA PRO A 82 25.28 -8.62 14.05
C PRO A 82 25.53 -7.12 14.27
N LEU A 83 24.49 -6.39 14.68
CA LEU A 83 24.65 -5.03 15.18
C LEU A 83 25.51 -5.12 16.43
N MET A 84 26.76 -4.65 16.36
CA MET A 84 27.59 -4.52 17.55
C MET A 84 26.83 -3.65 18.55
N SER A 85 26.41 -4.26 19.65
CA SER A 85 25.87 -3.53 20.80
C SER A 85 26.99 -2.63 21.31
N GLN A 86 26.97 -1.35 20.92
CA GLN A 86 27.73 -0.35 21.65
C GLN A 86 27.01 -0.22 23.00
N GLY A 87 27.65 -0.77 24.03
CA GLY A 87 27.20 -0.68 25.41
C GLY A 87 27.31 0.72 25.99
#